data_AF-A0A316NSI9-F1
#
_entry.id   AF-A0A316NSI9-F1
#
_cell.length_a   1.000
_cell.length_b   1.000
_cell.length_c   1.000
_cell.angle_alpha   90.00
_cell.angle_beta   90.00
_cell.angle_gamma   90.00
#
_symmetry.space_group_name_H-M   'P 1'
#
loop_
_entity.id
_entity.type
_entity.pdbx_description
1 polymer ?
#
loop_
_entity_poly.entity_id
_entity_poly.type
_entity_poly.pdbx_seq_one_letter_code
_entity_poly.pdbx_strand_id
1 'polypeptide(L)'
;RYLENECPLVFGVTQLAKEGLDIPRLDTLIIHLPLKDTEQAIGRISREFSGKKPPVALYLLDKCPYTYGVFRAAQKTIAINAEYRGATTIPELKKLL
;
A
#
# COMPACT_ATOMS: atom_id res chain seq x y z
N ARG A 1 -7.10 11.77 -22.35
CA ARG A 1 -6.97 10.42 -21.74
C ARG A 1 -6.14 10.60 -20.48
N TYR A 2 -6.64 10.14 -19.34
CA TYR A 2 -5.99 10.31 -18.05
C TYR A 2 -4.77 9.38 -17.93
N LEU A 3 -3.59 9.93 -17.61
CA LEU A 3 -2.32 9.20 -17.60
C LEU A 3 -2.32 8.05 -16.59
N GLU A 4 -3.07 8.21 -15.50
CA GLU A 4 -3.25 7.20 -14.47
C GLU A 4 -3.96 5.92 -14.96
N ASN A 5 -4.58 5.94 -16.14
CA ASN A 5 -5.14 4.72 -16.75
C ASN A 5 -4.12 3.92 -17.57
N GLU A 6 -2.96 4.48 -17.86
CA GLU A 6 -1.94 3.86 -18.71
C GLU A 6 -0.61 3.63 -17.96
N CYS A 7 -0.24 4.53 -17.04
CA CYS A 7 1.04 4.46 -16.35
C CYS A 7 1.09 3.28 -15.37
N PRO A 8 2.05 2.35 -15.48
CA PRO A 8 2.14 1.21 -14.57
C PRO A 8 2.45 1.61 -13.11
N LEU A 9 3.00 2.80 -12.90
CA LEU A 9 3.38 3.33 -11.60
C LEU A 9 2.79 4.74 -11.43
N VAL A 10 2.18 4.98 -10.27
CA VAL A 10 1.62 6.28 -9.89
C VAL A 10 2.22 6.68 -8.54
N PHE A 11 2.82 7.88 -8.49
CA PHE A 11 3.26 8.48 -7.25
C PHE A 11 2.17 9.41 -6.73
N GLY A 12 1.81 9.26 -5.46
CA GLY A 12 0.88 10.14 -4.77
C GLY A 12 1.48 10.58 -3.44
N VAL A 13 1.18 11.82 -3.04
CA VAL A 13 1.39 12.23 -1.64
C VAL A 13 0.24 11.68 -0.79
N THR A 14 0.52 11.44 0.48
CA THR A 14 -0.40 10.74 1.40
C THR A 14 -1.78 11.41 1.50
N GLN A 15 -1.86 12.74 1.36
CA GLN A 15 -3.14 13.47 1.29
C GLN A 15 -3.92 13.20 -0.01
N LEU A 16 -3.25 13.14 -1.17
CA LEU A 16 -3.91 12.82 -2.44
C LEU A 16 -4.44 11.37 -2.47
N ALA A 17 -3.73 10.44 -1.82
CA ALA A 17 -4.19 9.06 -1.68
C ALA A 17 -5.46 8.93 -0.81
N LYS A 18 -5.68 9.88 0.12
CA LYS A 18 -6.90 9.94 0.95
C LYS A 18 -8.08 10.54 0.17
N GLU A 19 -7.84 11.63 -0.57
CA GLU A 19 -8.92 12.42 -1.17
C GLU A 19 -9.32 12.01 -2.60
N GLY A 20 -8.42 11.47 -3.44
CA GLY A 20 -8.69 11.45 -4.88
C GLY A 20 -8.09 10.33 -5.74
N LEU A 21 -7.37 9.35 -5.18
CA LEU A 21 -6.79 8.27 -5.99
C LEU A 21 -7.77 7.10 -6.16
N ASP A 22 -8.77 7.26 -7.02
CA ASP A 22 -9.70 6.18 -7.40
C ASP A 22 -9.29 5.52 -8.72
N ILE A 23 -8.27 4.66 -8.66
CA ILE A 23 -7.76 3.92 -9.82
C ILE A 23 -7.95 2.41 -9.58
N PRO A 24 -9.11 1.84 -9.94
CA PRO A 24 -9.47 0.46 -9.59
C PRO A 24 -8.48 -0.60 -10.09
N ARG A 25 -7.79 -0.34 -11.20
CA ARG A 25 -6.84 -1.28 -11.80
C ARG A 25 -5.54 -1.50 -11.00
N LEU A 26 -5.22 -0.65 -10.02
CA LEU A 26 -4.00 -0.80 -9.22
C LEU A 26 -4.15 -1.97 -8.24
N ASP A 27 -3.22 -2.92 -8.30
CA ASP A 27 -3.16 -4.08 -7.41
C ASP A 27 -2.11 -3.96 -6.30
N THR A 28 -1.16 -3.03 -6.43
CA THR A 28 -0.04 -2.93 -5.51
C THR A 28 0.04 -1.54 -4.90
N LEU A 29 0.09 -1.47 -3.56
CA LEU A 29 0.31 -0.25 -2.79
C LEU A 29 1.68 -0.31 -2.11
N ILE A 30 2.51 0.70 -2.32
CA ILE A 30 3.77 0.87 -1.58
C ILE A 30 3.61 2.06 -0.65
N ILE A 31 3.56 1.78 0.65
CA ILE A 31 3.57 2.81 1.69
C ILE A 31 5.03 3.12 2.00
N HIS A 32 5.55 4.15 1.34
CA HIS A 32 6.95 4.53 1.44
C HIS A 32 7.28 5.28 2.73
N LEU A 33 6.41 6.20 3.15
CA LEU A 33 6.56 6.93 4.41
C LEU A 33 5.65 6.32 5.48
N PRO A 34 6.07 6.33 6.77
CA PRO A 34 5.25 5.81 7.84
C PRO A 34 3.87 6.48 7.88
N LEU A 35 2.84 5.67 7.72
CA LEU A 35 1.44 6.08 7.71
C LEU A 35 0.68 5.28 8.78
N LYS A 36 0.06 6.00 9.73
CA LYS A 36 -0.76 5.39 10.79
C LYS A 36 -2.12 4.90 10.27
N ASP A 37 -2.73 5.70 9.41
CA ASP A 37 -4.09 5.48 8.92
C ASP A 37 -4.03 4.94 7.49
N THR A 38 -3.97 3.61 7.38
CA THR A 38 -3.80 2.88 6.12
C THR A 38 -5.13 2.39 5.54
N GLU A 39 -6.22 2.49 6.30
CA GLU A 39 -7.53 1.91 5.97
C GLU A 39 -8.00 2.40 4.59
N GLN A 40 -7.97 3.73 4.40
CA GLN A 40 -8.38 4.35 3.15
C GLN A 40 -7.51 3.92 1.98
N ALA A 41 -6.18 3.96 2.14
CA ALA A 41 -5.23 3.62 1.07
C ALA A 41 -5.36 2.16 0.64
N ILE A 42 -5.47 1.23 1.61
CA ILE A 42 -5.71 -0.19 1.34
C ILE A 42 -7.08 -0.37 0.68
N GLY A 43 -8.13 0.28 1.18
CA GLY A 43 -9.47 0.20 0.61
C GLY A 43 -9.55 0.64 -0.86
N ARG A 44 -8.72 1.60 -1.30
CA ARG A 44 -8.66 2.00 -2.72
C ARG A 44 -8.11 0.88 -3.61
N ILE A 45 -7.01 0.23 -3.20
CA ILE A 45 -6.44 -0.87 -3.98
C ILE A 45 -7.21 -2.19 -3.82
N SER A 46 -8.07 -2.32 -2.82
CA SER A 46 -8.88 -3.53 -2.62
C SER A 46 -10.13 -3.61 -3.49
N ARG A 47 -10.43 -2.58 -4.29
CA ARG A 47 -11.59 -2.59 -5.19
C ARG A 47 -11.48 -3.65 -6.27
N GLU A 48 -12.59 -4.31 -6.56
CA GLU A 48 -12.69 -5.29 -7.64
C GLU A 48 -12.46 -4.63 -9.01
N PHE A 49 -11.70 -5.31 -9.86
CA PHE A 49 -11.45 -4.91 -11.23
C PHE A 49 -11.16 -6.17 -12.06
N SER A 50 -11.72 -6.25 -13.27
CA SER A 50 -11.58 -7.45 -14.11
C SER A 50 -10.11 -7.73 -14.46
N GLY A 51 -9.67 -8.97 -14.25
CA GLY A 51 -8.30 -9.40 -14.53
C GLY A 51 -7.24 -8.89 -13.53
N LYS A 52 -7.65 -8.27 -12.42
CA LYS A 52 -6.76 -7.76 -11.38
C LYS A 52 -6.25 -8.88 -10.47
N LYS A 53 -4.97 -8.82 -10.13
CA LYS A 53 -4.35 -9.75 -9.17
C LYS A 53 -4.83 -9.44 -7.74
N PRO A 54 -4.75 -10.41 -6.81
CA PRO A 54 -5.01 -10.15 -5.41
C PRO A 54 -4.17 -8.95 -4.92
N PRO A 55 -4.79 -7.95 -4.29
CA PRO A 55 -4.12 -6.71 -3.93
C PRO A 55 -3.05 -6.94 -2.85
N VAL A 56 -1.90 -6.30 -2.99
CA VAL A 56 -0.78 -6.38 -2.05
C VAL A 56 -0.39 -4.99 -1.56
N ALA A 57 -0.29 -4.82 -0.25
CA ALA A 57 0.25 -3.62 0.37
C ALA A 57 1.63 -3.91 0.98
N LEU A 58 2.64 -3.16 0.54
CA LEU A 58 4.00 -3.21 1.07
C LEU A 58 4.22 -1.99 1.97
N TYR A 59 4.45 -2.23 3.26
CA TYR A 59 4.77 -1.18 4.23
C TYR A 59 6.28 -1.13 4.44
N LEU A 60 6.92 -0.05 3.99
CA LEU A 60 8.37 0.08 4.15
C LEU A 60 8.71 0.44 5.61
N LEU A 61 9.63 -0.33 6.19
CA LEU A 61 10.10 -0.16 7.56
C LEU A 61 11.61 0.05 7.56
N ASP A 62 12.03 1.26 7.90
CA ASP A 62 13.44 1.54 8.18
C ASP A 62 13.82 1.08 9.59
N LYS A 63 15.12 0.87 9.81
CA LYS A 63 15.70 0.59 11.14
C LYS A 63 15.74 1.84 12.01
N CYS A 64 14.57 2.44 12.25
CA CYS A 64 14.41 3.68 12.99
C CYS A 64 13.27 3.52 14.01
N PRO A 65 13.45 3.88 15.30
CA PRO A 65 12.39 3.75 16.31
C PRO A 65 11.07 4.44 15.91
N TYR A 66 11.16 5.56 15.21
CA TYR A 66 10.00 6.32 14.73
C TYR A 66 9.12 5.50 13.77
N THR A 67 9.74 4.87 12.76
CA THR A 67 9.00 4.08 11.74
C THR A 67 8.31 2.87 12.37
N TYR A 68 8.97 2.19 13.31
CA TYR A 68 8.37 1.10 14.08
C TYR A 68 7.22 1.56 14.97
N GLY A 69 7.34 2.72 15.61
CA GLY A 69 6.28 3.30 16.45
C GLY A 69 5.00 3.56 15.64
N VAL A 70 5.15 4.18 14.47
CA VAL A 70 4.02 4.44 13.56
C VAL A 70 3.43 3.15 13.01
N PHE A 71 4.27 2.18 12.62
CA PHE A 71 3.80 0.89 12.12
C PHE A 71 2.98 0.12 13.16
N ARG A 72 3.42 0.07 14.42
CA ARG A 72 2.65 -0.56 15.51
C ARG A 72 1.25 0.06 15.65
N ALA A 73 1.14 1.37 15.49
CA ALA A 73 -0.16 2.04 15.48
C ALA A 73 -0.99 1.68 14.24
N ALA A 74 -0.34 1.53 13.08
CA ALA A 74 -0.97 1.15 11.81
C ALA A 74 -1.46 -0.31 11.78
N GLN A 75 -0.89 -1.22 12.57
CA GLN A 75 -1.35 -2.62 12.60
C GLN A 75 -2.85 -2.76 12.87
N LYS A 76 -3.42 -1.86 13.67
CA LYS A 76 -4.86 -1.82 13.96
C LYS A 76 -5.70 -1.50 12.72
N THR A 77 -5.26 -0.54 11.90
CA THR A 77 -5.97 -0.10 10.68
C THR A 77 -5.71 -1.03 9.51
N ILE A 78 -4.52 -1.65 9.43
CA ILE A 78 -4.21 -2.71 8.47
C ILE A 78 -5.17 -3.89 8.65
N ALA A 79 -5.38 -4.34 9.89
CA ALA A 79 -6.22 -5.50 10.21
C ALA A 79 -7.71 -5.33 9.83
N ILE A 80 -8.17 -4.11 9.53
CA ILE A 80 -9.55 -3.84 9.09
C ILE A 80 -9.76 -4.36 7.65
N ASN A 81 -8.82 -4.06 6.76
CA ASN A 81 -8.97 -4.26 5.31
C ASN A 81 -7.94 -5.23 4.71
N ALA A 82 -7.02 -5.76 5.50
CA ALA A 82 -5.94 -6.63 5.01
C ALA A 82 -5.47 -7.64 6.06
N GLU A 83 -4.94 -8.77 5.57
CA GLU A 83 -4.25 -9.78 6.37
C GLU A 83 -2.73 -9.49 6.38
N TYR A 84 -2.13 -9.42 7.58
CA TYR A 84 -0.69 -9.23 7.70
C TYR A 84 0.07 -10.55 7.44
N ARG A 85 0.90 -10.57 6.39
CA ARG A 85 1.66 -11.76 5.93
C ARG A 85 3.08 -11.87 6.52
N GLY A 86 3.49 -10.98 7.42
CA GLY A 86 4.84 -10.94 7.98
C GLY A 86 5.72 -9.84 7.40
N ALA A 87 7.00 -9.87 7.76
CA ALA A 87 8.01 -8.90 7.30
C ALA A 87 9.14 -9.63 6.57
N THR A 88 9.66 -9.02 5.50
CA THR A 88 10.77 -9.55 4.70
C THR A 88 11.66 -8.40 4.23
N THR A 89 12.85 -8.73 3.76
CA THR A 89 13.78 -7.75 3.18
C THR A 89 13.58 -7.63 1.66
N ILE A 90 13.94 -6.50 1.07
CA ILE A 90 13.86 -6.31 -0.40
C ILE A 90 14.62 -7.42 -1.18
N PRO A 91 15.83 -7.83 -0.78
CA PRO A 91 16.53 -8.93 -1.45
C PRO A 91 15.79 -10.27 -1.42
N GLU A 92 15.06 -10.56 -0.34
CA GLU A 92 14.24 -11.78 -0.22
C GLU A 92 12.97 -11.67 -1.05
N LEU A 93 12.31 -10.50 -1.02
CA LEU A 93 11.13 -10.23 -1.85
C LEU A 93 11.42 -10.43 -3.34
N LYS A 94 12.60 -10.01 -3.82
CA LYS A 94 13.04 -10.24 -5.21
C LYS A 94 13.17 -11.71 -5.61
N LYS A 95 13.26 -12.63 -4.65
CA LYS A 95 13.28 -14.08 -4.91
C LYS A 95 11.87 -14.67 -5.02
N LEU A 96 10.86 -13.94 -4.54
CA LEU A 96 9.46 -14.35 -4.49
C LEU A 96 8.61 -13.78 -5.65
N LEU A 97 9.13 -12.75 -6.32
CA LEU A 97 8.52 -12.07 -7.48
C LEU A 97 9.16 -12.58 -8.78
#